data_AF-A0A2G6F607-F1
#
_entry.id   AF-A0A2G6F607-F1
#
_cell.length_a   1.000
_cell.length_b   1.000
_cell.length_c   1.000
_cell.angle_alpha   90.00
_cell.angle_beta   90.00
_cell.angle_gamma   90.00
#
_symmetry.space_group_name_H-M   'P 1'
#
loop_
_entity.id
_entity.type
_entity.pdbx_description
1 polymer ?
#
loop_
_entity_poly.entity_id
_entity_poly.type
_entity_poly.pdbx_seq_one_letter_code
_entity_poly.pdbx_strand_id
1 'polypeptide(L)'
;MAYTPYSIFKKEDAISQLPFSCLAENLENHVKSVSTKALNTNDLKLRTYRLAIATTEEYSNFQVDEAGLGTGANRNDSINAVMSAIVVTMTRVNAVFGNDLAIKMQLVPNNDKIIFLETDPGDDPYTDDNSSKMLTQNQTTLDNIIGFSNYDIGHVFSTGGGGLAYLASVCTNSKAKGVTGSSNPIGEPFYIDYVAHEMGHQFGANHTFNGTAGSCGGGNRNDPTAVEPGSGSTIMGYAGLCANHNVQNLSDSYFHKVSIEEIMNNVTNGAGQCATISNFANNLHVPVVNAGADFTIPKSTPFALTGQGSDADGNVLTYCWEQID
;
A
#
# COMPACT_ATOMS: atom_id res chain seq x y z
N MET A 1 -32.11 -18.35 -6.12
CA MET A 1 -31.21 -17.89 -5.05
C MET A 1 -29.82 -17.96 -5.63
N ALA A 2 -29.22 -16.82 -5.97
CA ALA A 2 -27.84 -16.77 -6.46
C ALA A 2 -26.93 -16.89 -5.23
N TYR A 3 -26.10 -17.93 -5.19
CA TYR A 3 -25.03 -18.03 -4.21
C TYR A 3 -23.97 -17.02 -4.63
N THR A 4 -23.74 -16.00 -3.82
CA THR A 4 -22.56 -15.13 -3.96
C THR A 4 -21.35 -15.97 -3.57
N PRO A 5 -20.41 -16.29 -4.48
CA PRO A 5 -19.17 -16.91 -4.08
C PRO A 5 -18.40 -15.90 -3.21
N TYR A 6 -18.05 -16.30 -2.00
CA TYR A 6 -17.10 -15.57 -1.18
C TYR A 6 -15.83 -16.42 -1.13
N SER A 7 -14.69 -15.81 -1.45
CA SER A 7 -13.39 -16.45 -1.35
C SER A 7 -12.81 -16.15 0.03
N ILE A 8 -12.43 -17.19 0.76
CA ILE A 8 -11.71 -17.08 2.04
C ILE A 8 -10.26 -17.45 1.75
N PHE A 9 -9.35 -16.51 2.02
CA PHE A 9 -7.92 -16.74 1.91
C PHE A 9 -7.32 -16.77 3.31
N LYS A 10 -6.48 -17.76 3.58
CA LYS A 10 -5.61 -17.74 4.75
C LYS A 10 -4.21 -17.31 4.32
N LYS A 11 -3.63 -16.37 5.06
CA LYS A 11 -2.28 -15.84 4.79
C LYS A 11 -1.22 -16.95 4.73
N GLU A 12 -1.32 -17.98 5.58
CA GLU A 12 -0.37 -19.11 5.63
C GLU A 12 -0.36 -19.97 4.36
N ASP A 13 -1.46 -19.98 3.61
CA ASP A 13 -1.61 -20.77 2.38
C ASP A 13 -1.11 -20.01 1.14
N ALA A 14 -0.74 -18.72 1.28
CA ALA A 14 -0.25 -17.91 0.19
C ALA A 14 1.26 -18.13 -0.01
N ILE A 15 1.66 -18.53 -1.23
CA ILE A 15 3.06 -18.74 -1.58
C ILE A 15 3.54 -17.56 -2.41
N SER A 16 4.44 -16.75 -1.84
CA SER A 16 5.26 -15.81 -2.61
C SER A 16 6.20 -16.62 -3.51
N GLN A 17 5.91 -16.68 -4.81
CA GLN A 17 6.82 -17.23 -5.80
C GLN A 17 7.01 -16.17 -6.88
N LEU A 18 8.20 -15.57 -6.90
CA LEU A 18 8.96 -14.98 -8.03
C LEU A 18 9.74 -13.74 -7.57
N PRO A 19 10.87 -13.37 -8.24
CA PRO A 19 11.70 -12.26 -7.81
C PRO A 19 10.99 -10.94 -8.06
N PHE A 20 10.24 -10.49 -7.07
CA PHE A 20 9.70 -9.14 -6.99
C PHE A 20 10.75 -8.20 -6.41
N SER A 21 10.84 -7.01 -6.99
CA SER A 21 11.65 -5.90 -6.50
C SER A 21 10.75 -4.68 -6.42
N CYS A 22 10.63 -4.11 -5.22
CA CYS A 22 10.13 -2.74 -5.04
C CYS A 22 11.28 -1.76 -5.25
N LEU A 23 10.95 -0.59 -5.76
CA LEU A 23 11.83 0.59 -5.82
C LEU A 23 11.00 1.81 -5.42
N ALA A 24 11.65 2.88 -4.95
CA ALA A 24 10.99 4.17 -4.70
C ALA A 24 11.77 5.31 -5.35
N GLU A 25 11.08 6.20 -6.05
CA GLU A 25 11.68 7.41 -6.63
C GLU A 25 11.35 8.65 -5.80
N ASN A 26 12.37 9.41 -5.40
CA ASN A 26 12.18 10.61 -4.59
C ASN A 26 11.80 11.83 -5.44
N LEU A 27 10.75 12.54 -5.04
CA LEU A 27 10.53 13.94 -5.43
C LEU A 27 11.58 14.79 -4.68
N GLU A 28 12.65 15.20 -5.36
CA GLU A 28 13.74 16.08 -4.88
C GLU A 28 13.98 16.12 -3.35
N ASN A 29 14.98 15.37 -2.86
CA ASN A 29 15.65 15.51 -1.54
C ASN A 29 14.89 16.30 -0.45
N HIS A 30 13.72 15.81 -0.05
CA HIS A 30 13.09 16.26 1.19
C HIS A 30 13.51 15.34 2.33
N VAL A 31 14.80 15.41 2.68
CA VAL A 31 15.27 14.93 3.99
C VAL A 31 14.66 15.84 5.04
N LYS A 32 13.45 15.50 5.49
CA LYS A 32 12.82 16.15 6.64
C LYS A 32 13.07 15.26 7.84
N SER A 33 13.84 15.81 8.78
CA SER A 33 14.05 15.23 10.11
C SER A 33 12.72 14.71 10.67
N VAL A 34 12.70 13.47 11.13
CA VAL A 34 11.58 12.90 11.89
C VAL A 34 11.27 13.87 13.03
N SER A 35 10.06 14.44 12.99
CA SER A 35 9.59 15.37 14.01
C SER A 35 9.59 14.67 15.36
N THR A 36 10.17 15.29 16.39
CA THR A 36 10.15 14.80 17.78
C THR A 36 8.76 14.87 18.42
N LYS A 37 7.76 15.43 17.73
CA LYS A 37 6.36 15.37 18.13
C LYS A 37 5.72 14.17 17.42
N ALA A 38 5.39 13.14 18.19
CA ALA A 38 4.62 11.99 17.71
C ALA A 38 3.33 12.50 17.05
N LEU A 39 3.23 12.33 15.73
CA LEU A 39 2.00 12.57 15.00
C LEU A 39 1.15 11.32 15.18
N ASN A 40 0.30 11.35 16.19
CA ASN A 40 -0.64 10.26 16.44
C ASN A 40 -1.81 10.38 15.45
N THR A 41 -2.33 9.23 15.02
CA THR A 41 -3.50 9.10 14.12
C THR A 41 -4.83 9.34 14.85
N ASN A 42 -4.77 9.99 16.02
CA ASN A 42 -5.89 10.23 16.92
C ASN A 42 -6.56 11.61 16.73
N ASP A 43 -6.39 12.22 15.56
CA ASP A 43 -6.93 13.55 15.27
C ASP A 43 -8.43 13.54 14.91
N LEU A 44 -9.06 12.37 15.02
CA LEU A 44 -10.49 12.12 14.77
C LEU A 44 -10.93 12.59 13.37
N LYS A 45 -10.05 12.43 12.38
CA LYS A 45 -10.32 12.73 10.98
C LYS A 45 -10.10 11.52 10.09
N LEU A 46 -11.16 11.12 9.39
CA LEU A 46 -11.07 10.20 8.27
C LEU A 46 -10.77 10.99 6.99
N ARG A 47 -9.63 10.67 6.36
CA ARG A 47 -9.15 11.27 5.11
C ARG A 47 -9.57 10.41 3.93
N THR A 48 -10.43 10.92 3.07
CA THR A 48 -10.86 10.22 1.85
C THR A 48 -10.18 10.79 0.62
N TYR A 49 -9.45 9.95 -0.11
CA TYR A 49 -8.78 10.28 -1.37
C TYR A 49 -9.49 9.64 -2.55
N ARG A 50 -9.63 10.38 -3.64
CA ARG A 50 -10.13 9.88 -4.93
C ARG A 50 -9.01 9.11 -5.63
N LEU A 51 -9.25 7.83 -5.87
CA LEU A 51 -8.29 6.90 -6.44
C LEU A 51 -8.69 6.54 -7.87
N ALA A 52 -7.75 6.66 -8.80
CA ALA A 52 -7.86 6.12 -10.15
C ALA A 52 -6.91 4.93 -10.29
N ILE A 53 -7.46 3.73 -10.56
CA ILE A 53 -6.68 2.53 -10.84
C ILE A 53 -6.81 2.19 -12.31
N ALA A 54 -5.71 2.29 -13.04
CA ALA A 54 -5.60 1.75 -14.39
C ALA A 54 -5.12 0.30 -14.35
N THR A 55 -5.36 -0.44 -15.44
CA THR A 55 -4.85 -1.82 -15.59
C THR A 55 -4.28 -2.01 -16.98
N THR A 56 -3.14 -2.68 -17.10
CA THR A 56 -2.65 -3.16 -18.40
C THR A 56 -3.60 -4.22 -18.97
N GLU A 57 -3.52 -4.46 -20.28
CA GLU A 57 -4.30 -5.50 -20.94
C GLU A 57 -3.97 -6.88 -20.38
N GLU A 58 -2.72 -7.14 -20.00
CA GLU A 58 -2.29 -8.41 -19.42
C GLU A 58 -2.88 -8.63 -18.02
N TYR A 59 -2.87 -7.60 -17.16
CA TYR A 59 -3.54 -7.69 -15.86
C TYR A 59 -5.04 -7.95 -16.06
N SER A 60 -5.67 -7.22 -16.97
CA SER A 60 -7.09 -7.38 -17.22
C SER A 60 -7.43 -8.77 -17.73
N ASN A 61 -6.66 -9.29 -18.70
CA ASN A 61 -6.85 -10.63 -19.23
C ASN A 61 -6.68 -11.70 -18.15
N PHE A 62 -5.68 -11.57 -17.27
CA PHE A 62 -5.52 -12.46 -16.11
C PHE A 62 -6.79 -12.50 -15.25
N GLN A 63 -7.37 -11.34 -14.91
CA GLN A 63 -8.56 -11.30 -14.05
C GLN A 63 -9.82 -11.82 -14.75
N VAL A 64 -9.92 -11.66 -16.07
CA VAL A 64 -11.01 -12.22 -16.88
C VAL A 64 -10.95 -13.75 -16.89
N ASP A 65 -9.75 -14.32 -17.02
CA ASP A 65 -9.51 -15.76 -16.94
C ASP A 65 -9.78 -16.29 -15.52
N GLU A 66 -9.31 -15.60 -14.48
CA GLU A 66 -9.56 -15.95 -13.07
C GLU A 66 -11.06 -15.91 -12.72
N ALA A 67 -11.83 -15.01 -13.34
CA ALA A 67 -13.28 -14.97 -13.22
C ALA A 67 -14.01 -16.13 -13.95
N GLY A 68 -13.28 -16.97 -14.68
CA GLY A 68 -13.82 -18.10 -15.45
C GLY A 68 -14.55 -17.69 -16.72
N LEU A 69 -14.35 -16.46 -17.21
CA LEU A 69 -15.00 -15.95 -18.41
C LEU A 69 -14.22 -16.35 -19.68
N GLY A 70 -12.89 -16.29 -19.62
CA GLY A 70 -12.01 -16.73 -20.70
C GLY A 70 -12.03 -15.84 -21.94
N THR A 71 -11.30 -16.30 -22.96
CA THR A 71 -11.23 -15.65 -24.27
C THR A 71 -12.60 -15.61 -24.96
N GLY A 72 -12.98 -14.43 -25.47
CA GLY A 72 -14.26 -14.21 -26.16
C GLY A 72 -15.42 -13.78 -25.26
N ALA A 73 -15.17 -13.53 -23.97
CA ALA A 73 -16.11 -12.84 -23.10
C ALA A 73 -16.52 -11.49 -23.70
N ASN A 74 -17.77 -11.08 -23.50
CA ASN A 74 -18.18 -9.76 -23.96
C ASN A 74 -17.50 -8.67 -23.10
N ARG A 75 -17.26 -7.52 -23.72
CA ARG A 75 -16.49 -6.43 -23.11
C ARG A 75 -17.00 -6.01 -21.73
N ASN A 76 -18.32 -5.93 -21.53
CA ASN A 76 -18.89 -5.48 -20.27
C ASN A 76 -18.65 -6.48 -19.14
N ASP A 77 -18.77 -7.78 -19.42
CA ASP A 77 -18.47 -8.83 -18.44
C ASP A 77 -16.99 -8.82 -18.08
N SER A 78 -16.09 -8.62 -19.06
CA SER A 78 -14.66 -8.48 -18.81
C SER A 78 -14.33 -7.27 -17.93
N ILE A 79 -14.87 -6.08 -18.24
CA ILE A 79 -14.71 -4.89 -17.39
C ILE A 79 -15.23 -5.14 -15.97
N ASN A 80 -16.38 -5.80 -15.82
CA ASN A 80 -16.94 -6.10 -14.50
C ASN A 80 -16.05 -7.07 -13.69
N ALA A 81 -15.45 -8.07 -14.35
CA ALA A 81 -14.50 -8.98 -13.71
C ALA A 81 -13.26 -8.22 -13.18
N VAL A 82 -12.66 -7.37 -14.03
CA VAL A 82 -11.50 -6.56 -13.64
C VAL A 82 -11.85 -5.55 -12.54
N MET A 83 -12.98 -4.84 -12.66
CA MET A 83 -13.47 -3.94 -11.61
C MET A 83 -13.71 -4.68 -10.29
N SER A 84 -14.22 -5.91 -10.32
CA SER A 84 -14.40 -6.74 -9.13
C SER A 84 -13.04 -7.06 -8.48
N ALA A 85 -12.03 -7.44 -9.26
CA ALA A 85 -10.68 -7.70 -8.76
C ALA A 85 -10.03 -6.45 -8.13
N ILE A 86 -10.20 -5.27 -8.75
CA ILE A 86 -9.76 -3.98 -8.19
C ILE A 86 -10.45 -3.71 -6.85
N VAL A 87 -11.77 -3.93 -6.76
CA VAL A 87 -12.54 -3.72 -5.53
C VAL A 87 -12.09 -4.68 -4.42
N VAL A 88 -11.81 -5.95 -4.73
CA VAL A 88 -11.28 -6.92 -3.75
C VAL A 88 -9.94 -6.44 -3.20
N THR A 89 -8.99 -6.10 -4.09
CA THR A 89 -7.68 -5.55 -3.72
C THR A 89 -7.83 -4.31 -2.83
N MET A 90 -8.61 -3.33 -3.26
CA MET A 90 -8.77 -2.07 -2.53
C MET A 90 -9.58 -2.20 -1.25
N THR A 91 -10.45 -3.21 -1.14
CA THR A 91 -11.12 -3.52 0.13
C THR A 91 -10.08 -3.98 1.16
N ARG A 92 -9.13 -4.82 0.74
CA ARG A 92 -8.06 -5.30 1.62
C ARG A 92 -7.08 -4.19 2.01
N VAL A 93 -6.65 -3.38 1.03
CA VAL A 93 -5.74 -2.24 1.26
C VAL A 93 -6.41 -1.20 2.17
N ASN A 94 -7.66 -0.81 1.91
CA ASN A 94 -8.39 0.14 2.76
C ASN A 94 -8.61 -0.36 4.18
N ALA A 95 -8.67 -1.67 4.42
CA ALA A 95 -8.78 -2.20 5.77
C ALA A 95 -7.55 -1.85 6.61
N VAL A 96 -6.34 -1.95 6.03
CA VAL A 96 -5.09 -1.57 6.70
C VAL A 96 -4.96 -0.06 6.81
N PHE A 97 -5.10 0.67 5.70
CA PHE A 97 -4.98 2.15 5.70
C PHE A 97 -6.03 2.81 6.61
N GLY A 98 -7.23 2.23 6.70
CA GLY A 98 -8.27 2.69 7.61
C GLY A 98 -7.91 2.45 9.07
N ASN A 99 -7.37 1.27 9.40
CA ASN A 99 -6.99 0.89 10.75
C ASN A 99 -5.80 1.71 11.28
N ASP A 100 -4.74 1.83 10.47
CA ASP A 100 -3.48 2.40 10.95
C ASP A 100 -3.41 3.92 10.76
N LEU A 101 -4.07 4.47 9.72
CA LEU A 101 -3.86 5.85 9.27
C LEU A 101 -5.13 6.70 9.24
N ALA A 102 -6.31 6.10 9.47
CA ALA A 102 -7.61 6.72 9.18
C ALA A 102 -7.67 7.32 7.75
N ILE A 103 -7.12 6.57 6.78
CA ILE A 103 -7.14 6.90 5.36
C ILE A 103 -8.06 5.93 4.63
N LYS A 104 -8.87 6.46 3.72
CA LYS A 104 -9.71 5.70 2.79
C LYS A 104 -9.45 6.16 1.38
N MET A 105 -9.27 5.21 0.47
CA MET A 105 -9.22 5.44 -0.96
C MET A 105 -10.52 5.00 -1.61
N GLN A 106 -11.13 5.89 -2.37
CA GLN A 106 -12.39 5.65 -3.07
C GLN A 106 -12.19 5.78 -4.57
N LEU A 107 -12.59 4.74 -5.32
CA LEU A 107 -12.51 4.76 -6.78
C LEU A 107 -13.27 5.95 -7.36
N VAL A 108 -12.66 6.61 -8.35
CA VAL A 108 -13.29 7.71 -9.09
C VAL A 108 -14.42 7.20 -9.98
N PRO A 109 -15.40 8.05 -10.31
CA PRO A 109 -16.30 7.79 -11.43
C PRO A 109 -15.50 7.57 -12.72
N ASN A 110 -16.02 6.72 -13.60
CA ASN A 110 -15.40 6.35 -14.88
C ASN A 110 -14.08 5.57 -14.78
N ASN A 111 -13.77 4.92 -13.64
CA ASN A 111 -12.59 4.06 -13.53
C ASN A 111 -12.62 2.88 -14.53
N ASP A 112 -13.80 2.51 -15.04
CA ASP A 112 -13.97 1.52 -16.12
C ASP A 112 -13.32 1.95 -17.44
N LYS A 113 -13.06 3.25 -17.64
CA LYS A 113 -12.45 3.77 -18.89
C LYS A 113 -10.93 3.67 -18.91
N ILE A 114 -10.31 3.33 -17.80
CA ILE A 114 -8.85 3.15 -17.66
C ILE A 114 -8.50 1.68 -17.43
N ILE A 115 -9.44 0.78 -17.72
CA ILE A 115 -9.22 -0.66 -17.82
C ILE A 115 -9.00 -0.98 -19.29
N PHE A 116 -7.80 -1.44 -19.62
CA PHE A 116 -7.43 -1.83 -20.98
C PHE A 116 -7.61 -3.34 -21.14
N LEU A 117 -8.17 -3.77 -22.27
CA LEU A 117 -8.51 -5.16 -22.55
C LEU A 117 -7.85 -5.58 -23.86
N GLU A 118 -7.41 -6.84 -23.96
CA GLU A 118 -6.85 -7.40 -25.20
C GLU A 118 -7.85 -7.33 -26.38
N THR A 119 -9.16 -7.30 -26.09
CA THR A 119 -10.22 -7.13 -27.09
C THR A 119 -10.31 -5.73 -27.68
N ASP A 120 -9.60 -4.76 -27.12
CA ASP A 120 -9.49 -3.36 -27.57
C ASP A 120 -8.04 -3.10 -28.08
N PRO A 121 -7.58 -3.80 -29.15
CA PRO A 121 -6.17 -3.84 -29.50
C PRO A 121 -5.62 -2.47 -29.91
N GLY A 122 -4.49 -2.10 -29.31
CA GLY A 122 -3.79 -0.83 -29.56
C GLY A 122 -4.26 0.34 -28.69
N ASP A 123 -5.23 0.11 -27.79
CA ASP A 123 -5.67 1.12 -26.83
C ASP A 123 -4.83 1.12 -25.53
N ASP A 124 -4.16 0.00 -25.19
CA ASP A 124 -3.28 -0.08 -24.02
C ASP A 124 -2.04 0.83 -24.19
N PRO A 125 -1.87 1.88 -23.36
CA PRO A 125 -0.74 2.79 -23.45
C PRO A 125 0.50 2.31 -22.67
N TYR A 126 0.44 1.17 -21.98
CA TYR A 126 1.44 0.72 -21.01
C TYR A 126 2.49 -0.21 -21.60
N THR A 127 3.66 -0.21 -20.95
CA THR A 127 4.72 -1.20 -21.19
C THR A 127 4.74 -2.13 -19.98
N ASP A 128 3.94 -3.20 -19.98
CA ASP A 128 3.63 -4.04 -18.80
C ASP A 128 4.88 -4.55 -18.05
N ASP A 129 6.00 -4.75 -18.74
CA ASP A 129 7.26 -5.27 -18.17
C ASP A 129 8.23 -4.17 -17.70
N ASN A 130 7.89 -2.89 -17.83
CA ASN A 130 8.77 -1.76 -17.53
C ASN A 130 8.11 -0.74 -16.60
N SER A 131 8.29 -0.96 -15.29
CA SER A 131 7.72 -0.11 -14.24
C SER A 131 8.11 1.37 -14.37
N SER A 132 9.38 1.68 -14.65
CA SER A 132 9.83 3.07 -14.84
C SER A 132 9.11 3.80 -15.98
N LYS A 133 8.85 3.12 -17.11
CA LYS A 133 8.03 3.68 -18.19
C LYS A 133 6.58 3.84 -17.77
N MET A 134 6.03 2.81 -17.12
CA MET A 134 4.64 2.80 -16.67
C MET A 134 4.31 3.95 -15.73
N LEU A 135 5.25 4.43 -14.90
CA LEU A 135 5.03 5.62 -14.08
C LEU A 135 4.58 6.83 -14.91
N THR A 136 5.33 7.14 -15.98
CA THR A 136 5.06 8.31 -16.81
C THR A 136 3.88 8.08 -17.76
N GLN A 137 3.74 6.85 -18.26
CA GLN A 137 2.57 6.45 -19.04
C GLN A 137 1.31 6.62 -18.19
N ASN A 138 1.30 6.14 -16.94
CA ASN A 138 0.14 6.21 -16.06
C ASN A 138 -0.27 7.64 -15.73
N GLN A 139 0.69 8.51 -15.42
CA GLN A 139 0.42 9.93 -15.23
C GLN A 139 -0.28 10.53 -16.45
N THR A 140 0.24 10.27 -17.65
CA THR A 140 -0.32 10.79 -18.89
C THR A 140 -1.71 10.22 -19.19
N THR A 141 -1.89 8.91 -19.03
CA THR A 141 -3.14 8.20 -19.29
C THR A 141 -4.26 8.69 -18.37
N LEU A 142 -4.01 8.75 -17.06
CA LEU A 142 -5.00 9.19 -16.09
C LEU A 142 -5.35 10.68 -16.28
N ASP A 143 -4.37 11.52 -16.59
CA ASP A 143 -4.62 12.94 -16.86
C ASP A 143 -5.47 13.16 -18.11
N ASN A 144 -5.29 12.36 -19.15
CA ASN A 144 -6.05 12.47 -20.39
C ASN A 144 -7.48 11.91 -20.27
N ILE A 145 -7.65 10.77 -19.59
CA ILE A 145 -8.93 10.03 -19.57
C ILE A 145 -9.80 10.46 -18.38
N ILE A 146 -9.23 10.49 -17.17
CA ILE A 146 -9.96 10.86 -15.94
C ILE A 146 -9.94 12.38 -15.75
N GLY A 147 -8.83 13.03 -16.13
CA GLY A 147 -8.61 14.45 -15.91
C GLY A 147 -7.86 14.72 -14.61
N PHE A 148 -6.75 15.47 -14.69
CA PHE A 148 -5.87 15.74 -13.55
C PHE A 148 -6.62 16.20 -12.29
N SER A 149 -7.65 17.05 -12.39
CA SER A 149 -8.40 17.55 -11.22
C SER A 149 -9.34 16.52 -10.58
N ASN A 150 -9.59 15.39 -11.24
CA ASN A 150 -10.67 14.45 -10.89
C ASN A 150 -10.21 13.28 -10.01
N TYR A 151 -8.91 13.19 -9.72
CA TYR A 151 -8.34 12.19 -8.82
C TYR A 151 -7.21 12.78 -7.96
N ASP A 152 -6.91 12.12 -6.85
CA ASP A 152 -5.95 12.56 -5.83
C ASP A 152 -4.71 11.64 -5.78
N ILE A 153 -4.90 10.37 -6.12
CA ILE A 153 -3.89 9.33 -6.29
C ILE A 153 -4.25 8.49 -7.51
N GLY A 154 -3.26 8.17 -8.32
CA GLY A 154 -3.37 7.25 -9.45
C GLY A 154 -2.37 6.11 -9.32
N HIS A 155 -2.77 4.93 -9.76
CA HIS A 155 -1.95 3.73 -9.72
C HIS A 155 -2.28 2.83 -10.91
N VAL A 156 -1.31 2.04 -11.40
CA VAL A 156 -1.56 1.04 -12.45
C VAL A 156 -1.23 -0.36 -11.97
N PHE A 157 -2.09 -1.33 -12.28
CA PHE A 157 -1.80 -2.74 -12.07
C PHE A 157 -1.35 -3.42 -13.36
N SER A 158 -0.29 -4.20 -13.27
CA SER A 158 0.35 -4.92 -14.37
C SER A 158 0.59 -6.39 -14.00
N THR A 159 0.99 -7.21 -14.98
CA THR A 159 1.50 -8.57 -14.69
C THR A 159 3.02 -8.64 -14.62
N GLY A 160 3.71 -7.64 -15.16
CA GLY A 160 5.16 -7.51 -15.14
C GLY A 160 5.65 -6.28 -14.38
N GLY A 161 6.97 -6.09 -14.36
CA GLY A 161 7.61 -4.85 -13.90
C GLY A 161 7.82 -4.68 -12.39
N GLY A 162 7.24 -5.54 -11.55
CA GLY A 162 7.39 -5.46 -10.09
C GLY A 162 6.69 -4.23 -9.50
N GLY A 163 7.23 -3.69 -8.41
CA GLY A 163 6.66 -2.54 -7.70
C GLY A 163 7.53 -1.30 -7.86
N LEU A 164 6.92 -0.16 -8.18
CA LEU A 164 7.62 1.12 -8.19
C LEU A 164 6.64 2.28 -7.98
N ALA A 165 7.00 3.19 -7.08
CA ALA A 165 6.22 4.38 -6.81
C ALA A 165 7.09 5.62 -6.55
N TYR A 166 6.54 6.78 -6.89
CA TYR A 166 7.10 8.06 -6.43
C TYR A 166 6.72 8.29 -4.97
N LEU A 167 7.72 8.54 -4.15
CA LEU A 167 7.57 8.82 -2.73
C LEU A 167 6.77 10.12 -2.50
N ALA A 168 5.79 10.07 -1.60
CA ALA A 168 4.97 11.22 -1.20
C ALA A 168 4.30 11.95 -2.38
N SER A 169 3.92 11.21 -3.42
CA SER A 169 3.39 11.74 -4.67
C SER A 169 1.91 12.12 -4.63
N VAL A 170 1.14 11.60 -3.67
CA VAL A 170 -0.29 11.91 -3.51
C VAL A 170 -0.53 13.42 -3.54
N CYS A 171 -1.56 13.87 -4.27
CA CYS A 171 -1.92 15.28 -4.47
C CYS A 171 -0.90 16.16 -5.23
N THR A 172 0.22 15.60 -5.72
CA THR A 172 1.22 16.35 -6.51
C THR A 172 1.00 16.22 -8.02
N ASN A 173 1.90 16.81 -8.82
CA ASN A 173 1.96 16.59 -10.27
C ASN A 173 2.46 15.19 -10.68
N SER A 174 2.91 14.38 -9.71
CA SER A 174 3.33 12.98 -9.92
C SER A 174 2.39 11.98 -9.26
N LYS A 175 1.18 12.41 -8.87
CA LYS A 175 0.23 11.62 -8.08
C LYS A 175 -0.25 10.32 -8.73
N ALA A 176 -0.04 10.14 -10.04
CA ALA A 176 -0.33 8.90 -10.75
C ALA A 176 0.91 8.03 -11.02
N LYS A 177 2.09 8.43 -10.54
CA LYS A 177 3.33 7.66 -10.69
C LYS A 177 3.45 6.57 -9.61
N GLY A 178 2.64 5.54 -9.75
CA GLY A 178 2.73 4.30 -8.98
C GLY A 178 2.29 3.12 -9.82
N VAL A 179 3.02 2.01 -9.71
CA VAL A 179 2.72 0.75 -10.38
C VAL A 179 2.96 -0.43 -9.46
N THR A 180 2.05 -1.41 -9.53
CA THR A 180 2.22 -2.71 -8.90
C THR A 180 2.00 -3.81 -9.92
N GLY A 181 3.03 -4.62 -10.12
CA GLY A 181 3.03 -5.71 -11.07
C GLY A 181 3.31 -7.06 -10.44
N SER A 182 2.55 -8.08 -10.84
CA SER A 182 2.79 -9.48 -10.45
C SER A 182 2.23 -10.42 -11.49
N SER A 183 2.98 -11.47 -11.84
CA SER A 183 2.51 -12.51 -12.77
C SER A 183 1.32 -13.31 -12.23
N ASN A 184 1.06 -13.21 -10.92
CA ASN A 184 -0.11 -13.78 -10.27
C ASN A 184 -0.74 -12.70 -9.35
N PRO A 185 -1.47 -11.72 -9.91
CA PRO A 185 -1.88 -10.53 -9.19
C PRO A 185 -3.18 -10.75 -8.38
N ILE A 186 -3.15 -11.73 -7.48
CA ILE A 186 -4.25 -12.13 -6.59
C ILE A 186 -3.72 -12.53 -5.21
N GLY A 187 -4.61 -12.53 -4.21
CA GLY A 187 -4.32 -12.99 -2.86
C GLY A 187 -3.48 -12.03 -2.02
N GLU A 188 -3.24 -12.43 -0.77
CA GLU A 188 -2.56 -11.59 0.25
C GLU A 188 -1.18 -11.05 -0.18
N PRO A 189 -0.29 -11.81 -0.85
CA PRO A 189 1.01 -11.28 -1.27
C PRO A 189 0.85 -10.10 -2.24
N PHE A 190 -0.07 -10.20 -3.20
CA PHE A 190 -0.33 -9.09 -4.11
C PHE A 190 -0.96 -7.90 -3.37
N TYR A 191 -1.95 -8.13 -2.51
CA TYR A 191 -2.70 -7.04 -1.86
C TYR A 191 -1.89 -6.29 -0.80
N ILE A 192 -1.13 -7.02 0.04
CA ILE A 192 -0.42 -6.48 1.20
C ILE A 192 1.04 -6.21 0.87
N ASP A 193 1.77 -7.24 0.43
CA ASP A 193 3.22 -7.09 0.25
C ASP A 193 3.54 -6.15 -0.91
N TYR A 194 2.67 -6.06 -1.92
CA TYR A 194 2.93 -5.28 -3.13
C TYR A 194 2.03 -4.02 -3.20
N VAL A 195 0.71 -4.15 -3.34
CA VAL A 195 -0.16 -2.98 -3.56
C VAL A 195 -0.15 -2.03 -2.37
N ALA A 196 -0.30 -2.53 -1.13
CA ALA A 196 -0.26 -1.67 0.05
C ALA A 196 1.13 -1.06 0.27
N HIS A 197 2.20 -1.78 -0.08
CA HIS A 197 3.59 -1.30 -0.04
C HIS A 197 3.80 -0.11 -0.99
N GLU A 198 3.46 -0.28 -2.26
CA GLU A 198 3.65 0.76 -3.27
C GLU A 198 2.75 1.98 -3.02
N MET A 199 1.52 1.76 -2.57
CA MET A 199 0.68 2.86 -2.13
C MET A 199 1.24 3.54 -0.87
N GLY A 200 1.87 2.78 0.04
CA GLY A 200 2.61 3.32 1.19
C GLY A 200 3.68 4.31 0.79
N HIS A 201 4.47 4.01 -0.25
CA HIS A 201 5.40 4.96 -0.86
C HIS A 201 4.69 6.20 -1.42
N GLN A 202 3.61 6.04 -2.20
CA GLN A 202 2.87 7.19 -2.73
C GLN A 202 2.36 8.11 -1.61
N PHE A 203 1.98 7.54 -0.46
CA PHE A 203 1.57 8.28 0.73
C PHE A 203 2.75 8.84 1.54
N GLY A 204 3.97 8.34 1.36
CA GLY A 204 5.20 8.97 1.84
C GLY A 204 6.08 8.11 2.77
N ALA A 205 5.77 6.83 2.95
CA ALA A 205 6.62 5.95 3.77
C ALA A 205 7.85 5.49 3.00
N ASN A 206 9.00 5.50 3.66
CA ASN A 206 10.21 4.82 3.21
C ASN A 206 10.24 3.37 3.68
N HIS A 207 11.18 2.60 3.14
CA HIS A 207 11.42 1.23 3.59
C HIS A 207 11.87 1.18 5.06
N THR A 208 11.41 0.16 5.78
CA THR A 208 11.70 -0.01 7.21
C THR A 208 12.72 -1.11 7.51
N PHE A 209 13.05 -1.95 6.54
CA PHE A 209 13.98 -3.07 6.72
C PHE A 209 15.44 -2.62 6.87
N ASN A 210 16.24 -3.43 7.58
CA ASN A 210 17.66 -3.18 7.84
C ASN A 210 18.59 -4.27 7.23
N GLY A 211 18.05 -5.14 6.39
CA GLY A 211 18.79 -6.15 5.64
C GLY A 211 19.61 -5.57 4.51
N THR A 212 20.57 -6.36 4.01
CA THR A 212 21.46 -5.98 2.89
C THR A 212 21.70 -7.11 1.89
N ALA A 213 21.08 -8.29 2.10
CA ALA A 213 21.16 -9.44 1.22
C ALA A 213 19.92 -9.53 0.31
N GLY A 214 20.02 -10.23 -0.83
CA GLY A 214 18.92 -10.34 -1.78
C GLY A 214 18.43 -8.97 -2.28
N SER A 215 17.11 -8.79 -2.37
CA SER A 215 16.50 -7.52 -2.79
C SER A 215 16.64 -6.40 -1.75
N CYS A 216 16.99 -6.69 -0.50
CA CYS A 216 17.35 -5.67 0.49
C CYS A 216 18.71 -5.00 0.15
N GLY A 217 19.55 -5.64 -0.66
CA GLY A 217 20.79 -5.05 -1.14
C GLY A 217 20.57 -4.00 -2.24
N GLY A 218 21.67 -3.44 -2.77
CA GLY A 218 21.63 -2.71 -4.03
C GLY A 218 20.99 -1.31 -4.01
N GLY A 219 20.71 -0.73 -2.84
CA GLY A 219 20.25 0.65 -2.69
C GLY A 219 18.80 0.81 -2.22
N ASN A 220 18.09 -0.28 -1.97
CA ASN A 220 16.70 -0.23 -1.48
C ASN A 220 16.61 0.09 0.01
N ARG A 221 17.63 -0.23 0.80
CA ARG A 221 17.67 0.12 2.22
C ARG A 221 17.68 1.64 2.40
N ASN A 222 16.82 2.16 3.27
CA ASN A 222 16.79 3.57 3.63
C ASN A 222 17.33 3.79 5.05
N ASP A 223 18.58 4.25 5.18
CA ASP A 223 19.29 4.38 6.46
C ASP A 223 18.50 5.09 7.58
N PRO A 224 17.79 6.22 7.34
CA PRO A 224 17.04 6.92 8.39
C PRO A 224 15.84 6.16 8.96
N THR A 225 15.33 5.16 8.25
CA THR A 225 14.13 4.41 8.62
C THR A 225 14.37 2.91 8.73
N ALA A 226 15.61 2.45 8.57
CA ALA A 226 16.01 1.04 8.63
C ALA A 226 16.01 0.49 10.07
N VAL A 227 14.82 0.33 10.64
CA VAL A 227 14.57 -0.02 12.05
C VAL A 227 14.17 -1.48 12.27
N GLU A 228 13.67 -2.15 11.24
CA GLU A 228 13.27 -3.56 11.35
C GLU A 228 14.44 -4.50 11.00
N PRO A 229 14.68 -5.57 11.79
CA PRO A 229 15.79 -6.48 11.54
C PRO A 229 15.63 -7.25 10.23
N GLY A 230 16.74 -7.46 9.51
CA GLY A 230 16.76 -8.30 8.31
C GLY A 230 15.79 -7.79 7.24
N SER A 231 14.96 -8.67 6.68
CA SER A 231 13.93 -8.29 5.71
C SER A 231 12.85 -7.37 6.26
N GLY A 232 12.74 -7.22 7.58
CA GLY A 232 11.55 -6.68 8.21
C GLY A 232 10.34 -7.61 8.08
N SER A 233 9.29 -7.22 8.78
CA SER A 233 8.05 -7.96 9.00
C SER A 233 6.79 -7.15 8.69
N THR A 234 6.87 -5.81 8.67
CA THR A 234 5.72 -4.95 8.35
C THR A 234 5.62 -4.64 6.86
N ILE A 235 4.54 -3.94 6.46
CA ILE A 235 4.22 -3.65 5.06
C ILE A 235 5.37 -2.95 4.32
N MET A 236 6.09 -2.01 4.95
CA MET A 236 7.22 -1.31 4.30
C MET A 236 8.56 -2.05 4.44
N GLY A 237 8.54 -3.25 5.00
CA GLY A 237 9.62 -4.22 4.92
C GLY A 237 9.62 -4.98 3.60
N TYR A 238 10.63 -5.82 3.42
CA TYR A 238 10.85 -6.69 2.27
C TYR A 238 10.73 -8.17 2.68
N ALA A 239 9.74 -8.50 3.51
CA ALA A 239 9.53 -9.87 4.00
C ALA A 239 9.62 -10.90 2.85
N GLY A 240 10.45 -11.92 3.02
CA GLY A 240 10.69 -12.94 2.01
C GLY A 240 11.69 -12.58 0.88
N LEU A 241 12.10 -11.32 0.72
CA LEU A 241 12.89 -10.87 -0.43
C LEU A 241 14.40 -10.72 -0.18
N CYS A 242 14.87 -10.91 1.05
CA CYS A 242 16.23 -10.58 1.48
C CYS A 242 17.13 -11.79 1.73
N ALA A 243 16.90 -12.87 0.98
CA ALA A 243 17.68 -14.11 1.02
C ALA A 243 17.85 -14.66 2.46
N ASN A 244 19.09 -14.90 2.90
CA ASN A 244 19.38 -15.42 4.24
C ASN A 244 19.14 -14.40 5.37
N HIS A 245 18.68 -13.18 5.07
CA HIS A 245 18.27 -12.17 6.06
C HIS A 245 16.74 -12.12 6.26
N ASN A 246 15.97 -13.01 5.62
CA ASN A 246 14.53 -13.07 5.82
C ASN A 246 14.18 -13.44 7.26
N VAL A 247 13.40 -12.59 7.93
CA VAL A 247 12.84 -12.88 9.27
C VAL A 247 11.50 -13.61 9.18
N GLN A 248 10.74 -13.36 8.11
CA GLN A 248 9.52 -14.07 7.73
C GLN A 248 9.31 -13.99 6.22
N ASN A 249 8.34 -14.75 5.70
CA ASN A 249 8.11 -14.86 4.26
C ASN A 249 7.11 -13.85 3.68
N LEU A 250 6.17 -13.35 4.49
CA LEU A 250 5.10 -12.43 4.07
C LEU A 250 4.90 -11.35 5.13
N SER A 251 4.61 -10.11 4.74
CA SER A 251 4.48 -9.01 5.68
C SER A 251 3.20 -9.13 6.51
N ASP A 252 3.29 -8.82 7.80
CA ASP A 252 2.12 -8.61 8.64
C ASP A 252 1.37 -7.35 8.19
N SER A 253 0.04 -7.44 8.19
CA SER A 253 -0.83 -6.48 7.53
C SER A 253 -1.05 -5.21 8.36
N TYR A 254 0.05 -4.58 8.76
CA TYR A 254 0.07 -3.30 9.45
C TYR A 254 1.35 -2.53 9.07
N PHE A 255 1.31 -1.21 9.22
CA PHE A 255 2.46 -0.34 9.03
C PHE A 255 3.28 -0.22 10.32
N HIS A 256 4.61 -0.28 10.21
CA HIS A 256 5.47 0.07 11.33
C HIS A 256 5.25 1.53 11.77
N LYS A 257 5.42 1.85 13.06
CA LYS A 257 5.27 3.22 13.58
C LYS A 257 5.99 4.29 12.74
N VAL A 258 7.20 3.99 12.27
CA VAL A 258 7.98 4.93 11.43
C VAL A 258 7.24 5.26 10.13
N SER A 259 6.68 4.26 9.45
CA SER A 259 5.88 4.47 8.23
C SER A 259 4.60 5.25 8.54
N ILE A 260 3.95 4.98 9.67
CA ILE A 260 2.78 5.73 10.14
C ILE A 260 3.15 7.21 10.32
N GLU A 261 4.25 7.51 11.01
CA GLU A 261 4.71 8.88 11.24
C GLU A 261 5.05 9.62 9.94
N GLU A 262 5.72 8.96 9.00
CA GLU A 262 6.06 9.55 7.69
C GLU A 262 4.82 9.86 6.84
N ILE A 263 3.90 8.90 6.72
CA ILE A 263 2.64 9.08 5.99
C ILE A 263 1.82 10.18 6.66
N MET A 264 1.66 10.13 7.98
CA MET A 264 0.90 11.13 8.73
C MET A 264 1.50 12.52 8.57
N ASN A 265 2.83 12.66 8.57
CA ASN A 265 3.47 13.92 8.30
C ASN A 265 3.17 14.43 6.88
N ASN A 266 3.17 13.57 5.86
CA ASN A 266 2.83 13.98 4.50
C ASN A 266 1.36 14.43 4.37
N VAL A 267 0.41 13.70 4.95
CA VAL A 267 -1.02 14.03 4.82
C VAL A 267 -1.48 15.14 5.76
N THR A 268 -0.68 15.51 6.76
CA THR A 268 -0.97 16.62 7.70
C THR A 268 -0.19 17.88 7.40
N ASN A 269 1.08 17.79 6.99
CA ASN A 269 2.00 18.92 6.81
C ASN A 269 2.69 18.94 5.44
N GLY A 270 2.56 17.88 4.65
CA GLY A 270 3.21 17.71 3.35
C GLY A 270 2.30 18.00 2.17
N ALA A 271 2.59 17.34 1.05
CA ALA A 271 1.85 17.54 -0.19
C ALA A 271 0.49 16.82 -0.19
N GLY A 272 0.34 15.74 0.59
CA GLY A 272 -0.83 14.87 0.61
C GLY A 272 -2.11 15.47 1.22
N GLN A 273 -2.26 16.78 1.29
CA GLN A 273 -3.35 17.47 2.02
C GLN A 273 -4.65 17.67 1.20
N CYS A 274 -4.80 17.06 0.01
CA CYS A 274 -5.98 17.25 -0.84
C CYS A 274 -7.19 16.36 -0.49
N ALA A 275 -7.10 15.56 0.57
CA ALA A 275 -8.19 14.67 0.97
C ALA A 275 -9.48 15.42 1.29
N THR A 276 -10.62 14.76 1.03
CA THR A 276 -11.87 15.15 1.67
C THR A 276 -11.86 14.67 3.12
N ILE A 277 -11.97 15.62 4.05
CA ILE A 277 -11.94 15.34 5.50
C ILE A 277 -13.35 15.13 6.02
N SER A 278 -13.57 14.01 6.71
CA SER A 278 -14.75 13.78 7.54
C SER A 278 -14.33 13.64 9.01
N ASN A 279 -14.97 14.38 9.90
CA ASN A 279 -14.70 14.28 11.33
C ASN A 279 -15.57 13.17 11.93
N PHE A 280 -15.01 12.37 12.83
CA PHE A 280 -15.83 11.44 13.63
C PHE A 280 -16.78 12.26 14.52
N ALA A 281 -18.08 11.95 14.45
CA ALA A 281 -19.12 12.71 15.17
C ALA A 281 -19.79 11.93 16.31
N ASN A 282 -19.81 10.59 16.21
CA ASN A 282 -20.64 9.73 17.09
C ASN A 282 -19.83 8.85 18.04
N ASN A 283 -18.53 8.71 17.82
CA ASN A 283 -17.62 8.06 18.75
C ASN A 283 -16.30 8.84 18.77
N LEU A 284 -16.05 9.52 19.89
CA LEU A 284 -14.84 10.33 20.12
C LEU A 284 -13.90 9.66 21.14
N HIS A 285 -14.24 8.45 21.60
CA HIS A 285 -13.44 7.72 22.56
C HIS A 285 -12.26 7.05 21.86
N VAL A 286 -11.15 7.76 21.77
CA VAL A 286 -9.90 7.18 21.27
C VAL A 286 -9.38 6.18 22.30
N PRO A 287 -8.99 4.95 21.90
CA PRO A 287 -8.31 4.01 22.79
C PRO A 287 -7.07 4.64 23.42
N VAL A 288 -6.87 4.38 24.71
CA VAL A 288 -5.71 4.86 25.46
C VAL A 288 -4.76 3.70 25.68
N VAL A 289 -3.48 3.91 25.38
CA VAL A 289 -2.40 2.97 25.70
C VAL A 289 -1.44 3.62 26.69
N ASN A 290 -0.99 2.86 27.68
CA ASN A 290 0.01 3.26 28.66
C ASN A 290 1.05 2.15 28.80
N ALA A 291 2.28 2.44 28.39
CA ALA A 291 3.42 1.51 28.42
C ALA A 291 4.16 1.48 29.78
N GLY A 292 3.71 2.25 30.76
CA GLY A 292 4.39 2.44 32.04
C GLY A 292 5.37 3.61 32.03
N ALA A 293 6.34 3.57 32.94
CA ALA A 293 7.39 4.59 33.03
C ALA A 293 8.48 4.37 31.96
N ASP A 294 9.17 5.44 31.58
CA ASP A 294 10.36 5.34 30.74
C ASP A 294 11.52 4.72 31.53
N PHE A 295 12.29 3.85 30.88
CA PHE A 295 13.47 3.20 31.48
C PHE A 295 14.72 3.43 30.62
N THR A 296 15.86 3.63 31.27
CA THR A 296 17.18 3.56 30.62
C THR A 296 17.79 2.20 30.89
N ILE A 297 17.93 1.39 29.85
CA ILE A 297 18.34 -0.02 29.96
C ILE A 297 19.71 -0.17 29.30
N PRO A 298 20.76 -0.62 30.03
CA PRO A 298 22.08 -0.82 29.43
C PRO A 298 22.03 -1.85 28.29
N LYS A 299 22.86 -1.66 27.27
CA LYS A 299 22.99 -2.60 26.14
C LYS A 299 23.18 -4.04 26.65
N SER A 300 22.50 -4.98 26.00
CA SER A 300 22.52 -6.41 26.32
C SER A 300 21.94 -6.77 27.71
N THR A 301 21.09 -5.92 28.28
CA THR A 301 20.34 -6.22 29.50
C THR A 301 18.92 -6.67 29.15
N PRO A 302 18.51 -7.91 29.50
CA PRO A 302 17.13 -8.34 29.35
C PRO A 302 16.19 -7.49 30.19
N PHE A 303 15.01 -7.19 29.66
CA PHE A 303 13.98 -6.44 30.35
C PHE A 303 12.58 -6.96 29.99
N ALA A 304 11.60 -6.59 30.82
CA ALA A 304 10.19 -6.84 30.57
C ALA A 304 9.44 -5.53 30.77
N LEU A 305 8.60 -5.18 29.79
CA LEU A 305 7.68 -4.06 29.89
C LEU A 305 6.27 -4.61 30.10
N THR A 306 5.48 -3.92 30.92
CA THR A 306 4.06 -4.23 31.10
C THR A 306 3.28 -2.98 30.73
N GLY A 307 2.51 -3.08 29.66
CA GLY A 307 1.61 -2.04 29.23
C GLY A 307 0.15 -2.40 29.50
N GLN A 308 -0.71 -1.39 29.44
CA GLN A 308 -2.16 -1.53 29.54
C GLN A 308 -2.83 -0.70 28.44
N GLY A 309 -3.91 -1.22 27.88
CA GLY A 309 -4.81 -0.46 27.02
C GLY A 309 -6.23 -0.43 27.57
N SER A 310 -6.95 0.62 27.25
CA SER A 310 -8.35 0.76 27.60
C SER A 310 -9.10 1.44 26.47
N ASP A 311 -10.28 0.90 26.16
CA ASP A 311 -11.26 1.51 25.28
C ASP A 311 -12.56 1.72 26.05
N ALA A 312 -13.10 2.94 26.00
CA ALA A 312 -14.29 3.30 26.76
C ALA A 312 -15.56 2.64 26.19
N ASP A 313 -15.54 2.24 24.91
CA ASP A 313 -16.65 1.56 24.26
C ASP A 313 -16.63 0.04 24.46
N GLY A 314 -15.57 -0.50 25.09
CA GLY A 314 -15.42 -1.91 25.38
C GLY A 314 -15.16 -2.78 24.14
N ASN A 315 -14.61 -2.20 23.07
CA ASN A 315 -14.17 -2.96 21.90
C ASN A 315 -12.94 -3.82 22.25
N VAL A 316 -12.79 -4.93 21.51
CA VAL A 316 -11.61 -5.79 21.65
C VAL A 316 -10.40 -5.05 21.10
N LEU A 317 -9.38 -4.86 21.95
CA LEU A 317 -8.12 -4.24 21.58
C LEU A 317 -7.09 -5.29 21.17
N THR A 318 -6.36 -5.00 20.10
CA THR A 318 -5.13 -5.69 19.72
C THR A 318 -3.93 -4.80 20.09
N TYR A 319 -2.79 -5.43 20.35
CA TYR A 319 -1.59 -4.75 20.81
C TYR A 319 -0.39 -5.14 19.97
N CYS A 320 0.47 -4.17 19.68
CA CYS A 320 1.77 -4.38 19.05
C CYS A 320 2.85 -3.69 19.90
N TRP A 321 3.99 -4.34 20.06
CA TRP A 321 5.19 -3.76 20.65
C TRP A 321 6.26 -3.69 19.57
N GLU A 322 6.75 -2.49 19.31
CA GLU A 322 7.81 -2.25 18.34
C GLU A 322 9.05 -1.74 19.07
N GLN A 323 10.19 -2.36 18.77
CA GLN A 323 11.49 -1.90 19.23
C GLN A 323 12.16 -1.14 18.09
N ILE A 324 12.72 0.02 18.41
CA ILE A 324 13.54 0.83 17.51
C ILE A 324 14.88 1.04 18.22
N ASP A 325 15.99 0.62 17.60
CA ASP A 325 17.35 0.69 18.16
C ASP A 325 18.39 1.38 17.26
#